data_AF-A0A3D1K6K4-F1
#
_entry.id   AF-A0A3D1K6K4-F1
#
_cell.length_a   1.000
_cell.length_b   1.000
_cell.length_c   1.000
_cell.angle_alpha   90.00
_cell.angle_beta   90.00
_cell.angle_gamma   90.00
#
_symmetry.space_group_name_H-M   'P 1'
#
loop_
_entity.id
_entity.type
_entity.pdbx_description
1 polymer ?
#
loop_
_entity_poly.entity_id
_entity_poly.type
_entity_poly.pdbx_seq_one_letter_code
_entity_poly.pdbx_strand_id
1 'polypeptide(L)'
;MKNKIIHTKKDLLLGRGRDEIAGGFEKIQQLCVSRRNFMQGAGVLLGGAVLSGLIGGTAEALADEAVETGKFVFPRLQFTVTDNTPDRWDVHPKGDIILRRKLRELTNINVSMEPKVVRLEDFDDMVRNPFVFMTSEGNFKLPENEEKNVREFLERGGFIMADDCVYNGKEDRFFKAYVSLINKLFPDNPMRKIPYDHEIFHIYYDFANGCPHMQGVPNGAYGLFEPGTGRIMTWCSPGDIHCGWVNAWWSPEKNMEAMKMGVNIIIYFLSH
;
A
#
# COMPACT_ATOMS: atom_id res chain seq x y z
N MET A 1 12.45 28.46 -19.25
CA MET A 1 13.46 28.53 -18.17
C MET A 1 13.31 27.27 -17.34
N LYS A 2 14.37 26.46 -17.26
CA LYS A 2 14.40 25.11 -16.69
C LYS A 2 14.61 25.22 -15.16
N ASN A 3 13.75 24.61 -14.36
CA ASN A 3 14.02 24.42 -12.93
C ASN A 3 14.87 23.15 -12.74
N LYS A 4 16.05 23.37 -12.16
CA LYS A 4 17.07 22.39 -11.81
C LYS A 4 16.56 21.44 -10.71
N ILE A 5 16.79 20.15 -10.91
CA ILE A 5 16.87 19.17 -9.81
C ILE A 5 18.32 19.24 -9.29
N ILE A 6 18.48 19.48 -7.99
CA ILE A 6 19.79 19.56 -7.34
C ILE A 6 20.18 18.15 -6.89
N HIS A 7 21.13 17.53 -7.59
CA HIS A 7 21.78 16.29 -7.16
C HIS A 7 22.87 16.62 -6.14
N THR A 8 22.93 15.87 -5.03
CA THR A 8 23.98 16.00 -4.03
C THR A 8 25.32 15.47 -4.57
N LYS A 9 26.41 15.97 -3.98
CA LYS A 9 27.80 15.96 -4.50
C LYS A 9 28.48 14.57 -4.59
N LYS A 10 27.73 13.46 -4.54
CA LYS A 10 28.29 12.09 -4.47
C LYS A 10 28.16 11.26 -5.75
N ASP A 11 27.36 11.69 -6.73
CA ASP A 11 27.10 10.93 -7.97
C ASP A 11 28.14 11.16 -9.10
N LEU A 12 29.08 12.09 -8.92
CA LEU A 12 30.06 12.48 -9.95
C LEU A 12 31.31 11.60 -10.04
N LEU A 13 31.44 10.53 -9.24
CA LEU A 13 32.68 9.74 -9.15
C LEU A 13 32.70 8.42 -9.95
N LEU A 14 31.66 8.09 -10.73
CA LEU A 14 31.59 6.77 -11.41
C LEU A 14 31.57 6.79 -12.94
N GLY A 15 31.74 7.94 -13.62
CA GLY A 15 32.17 7.98 -15.03
C GLY A 15 31.35 7.20 -16.07
N ARG A 16 30.06 6.91 -15.84
CA ARG A 16 29.19 6.21 -16.81
C ARG A 16 28.38 7.20 -17.64
N GLY A 17 28.44 7.07 -18.96
CA GLY A 17 27.77 7.94 -19.93
C GLY A 17 26.26 7.69 -20.03
N ARG A 18 25.52 8.73 -20.46
CA ARG A 18 24.05 8.77 -20.50
C ARG A 18 23.38 7.67 -21.34
N ASP A 19 24.10 7.11 -22.31
CA ASP A 19 23.51 6.21 -23.30
C ASP A 19 23.63 4.72 -22.93
N GLU A 20 24.47 4.36 -21.95
CA GLU A 20 24.59 2.98 -21.43
C GLU A 20 23.65 2.70 -20.25
N ILE A 21 23.11 3.74 -19.61
CA ILE A 21 22.21 3.63 -18.43
C ILE A 21 20.74 3.55 -18.87
N ALA A 22 20.42 4.03 -20.07
CA ALA A 22 19.10 3.92 -20.66
C ALA A 22 19.07 2.73 -21.61
N GLY A 23 18.89 1.52 -21.09
CA GLY A 23 18.56 0.35 -21.90
C GLY A 23 17.33 0.65 -22.76
N GLY A 24 17.57 1.11 -23.99
CA GLY A 24 16.60 1.36 -25.07
C GLY A 24 15.33 2.08 -24.61
N PHE A 25 15.25 3.40 -24.85
CA PHE A 25 14.02 4.19 -24.70
C PHE A 25 12.78 3.55 -25.38
N GLU A 26 12.98 2.74 -26.44
CA GLU A 26 11.91 2.01 -27.13
C GLU A 26 11.35 0.81 -26.35
N LYS A 27 12.13 0.18 -25.46
CA LYS A 27 11.67 -0.96 -24.65
C LYS A 27 10.90 -0.51 -23.40
N ILE A 28 11.17 0.71 -22.93
CA ILE A 28 10.47 1.34 -21.79
C ILE A 28 9.04 1.75 -22.18
N GLN A 29 8.82 2.18 -23.42
CA GLN A 29 7.47 2.55 -23.89
C GLN A 29 6.49 1.36 -23.98
N GLN A 30 6.98 0.13 -24.19
CA GLN A 30 6.12 -1.08 -24.17
C GLN A 30 5.80 -1.58 -22.77
N LEU A 31 6.59 -1.21 -21.75
CA LEU A 31 6.33 -1.55 -20.33
C LEU A 31 5.53 -0.46 -19.60
N CYS A 32 5.39 0.73 -20.19
CA CYS A 32 4.62 1.83 -19.62
C CYS A 32 3.11 1.73 -19.93
N VAL A 33 2.42 0.80 -19.27
CA VAL A 33 1.06 1.14 -18.83
C VAL A 33 1.24 2.15 -17.69
N SER A 34 1.19 3.44 -18.00
CA SER A 34 1.40 4.47 -16.97
C SER A 34 0.39 4.26 -15.83
N ARG A 35 0.83 4.31 -14.56
CA ARG A 35 -0.03 4.19 -13.36
C ARG A 35 -1.30 5.05 -13.46
N ARG A 36 -1.23 6.22 -14.10
CA ARG A 36 -2.41 7.05 -14.38
C ARG A 36 -3.46 6.30 -15.19
N ASN A 37 -3.07 5.57 -16.22
CA ASN A 37 -3.97 4.73 -17.03
C ASN A 37 -4.46 3.51 -16.23
N PHE A 38 -3.63 2.95 -15.34
CA PHE A 38 -4.04 1.87 -14.43
C PHE A 38 -5.11 2.35 -13.43
N MET A 39 -4.88 3.49 -12.78
CA MET A 39 -5.84 4.13 -11.88
C MET A 39 -7.11 4.60 -12.60
N GLN A 40 -7.01 5.03 -13.87
CA GLN A 40 -8.15 5.37 -14.72
C GLN A 40 -8.96 4.15 -15.19
N GLY A 41 -8.34 2.98 -15.30
CA GLY A 41 -9.03 1.72 -15.62
C GLY A 41 -9.74 1.09 -14.41
N ALA A 42 -9.20 1.31 -13.21
CA ALA A 42 -9.78 0.85 -11.94
C ALA A 42 -10.90 1.76 -11.41
N GLY A 43 -10.96 3.02 -11.84
CA GLY A 43 -11.99 3.99 -11.46
C GLY A 43 -12.52 4.75 -12.67
N VAL A 44 -13.82 4.62 -12.93
CA VAL A 44 -14.60 5.48 -13.82
C VAL A 44 -14.23 6.96 -13.62
N LEU A 45 -13.86 7.62 -14.73
CA LEU A 45 -13.73 9.07 -14.93
C LEU A 45 -12.90 9.86 -13.90
N LEU A 46 -11.59 9.97 -14.13
CA LEU A 46 -10.91 11.23 -13.81
C LEU A 46 -11.48 12.32 -14.73
N GLY A 47 -12.53 12.99 -14.25
CA GLY A 47 -13.21 14.07 -14.96
C GLY A 47 -12.22 15.12 -15.46
N GLY A 48 -12.08 15.16 -16.79
CA GLY A 48 -11.36 16.21 -17.49
C GLY A 48 -12.16 17.51 -17.48
N ALA A 49 -11.40 18.61 -17.39
CA ALA A 49 -11.70 19.96 -17.85
C ALA A 49 -13.17 20.44 -17.83
N VAL A 50 -13.49 21.33 -16.89
CA VAL A 50 -14.48 22.39 -17.16
C VAL A 50 -13.72 23.71 -17.29
N LEU A 51 -13.41 24.06 -18.55
CA LEU A 51 -13.08 25.42 -18.94
C LEU A 51 -14.14 25.83 -19.96
N SER A 52 -15.19 26.53 -19.51
CA SER A 52 -16.02 27.42 -20.34
C SER A 52 -17.07 28.16 -19.47
N GLY A 53 -16.99 29.49 -19.46
CA GLY A 53 -18.19 30.34 -19.54
C GLY A 53 -18.78 30.95 -18.26
N LEU A 54 -18.20 32.08 -17.83
CA LEU A 54 -18.88 33.37 -17.58
C LEU A 54 -20.30 33.43 -16.95
N ILE A 55 -20.36 34.18 -15.83
CA ILE A 55 -21.41 35.11 -15.33
C ILE A 55 -22.09 34.68 -14.02
N GLY A 56 -21.73 35.41 -12.95
CA GLY A 56 -22.64 35.83 -11.88
C GLY A 56 -23.38 34.75 -11.10
N GLY A 57 -22.70 34.10 -10.16
CA GLY A 57 -23.33 33.29 -9.12
C GLY A 57 -22.50 33.35 -7.84
N THR A 58 -23.13 33.64 -6.71
CA THR A 58 -22.50 33.75 -5.39
C THR A 58 -21.71 32.49 -5.05
N ALA A 59 -20.53 32.66 -4.44
CA ALA A 59 -19.60 31.59 -4.07
C ALA A 59 -20.23 30.49 -3.17
N GLU A 60 -21.38 30.76 -2.56
CA GLU A 60 -22.15 29.80 -1.75
C GLU A 60 -22.91 28.74 -2.58
N ALA A 61 -23.09 28.91 -3.89
CA ALA A 61 -23.82 27.95 -4.74
C ALA A 61 -22.92 26.85 -5.35
N LEU A 62 -21.59 26.99 -5.27
CA LEU A 62 -20.64 25.98 -5.75
C LEU A 62 -20.22 24.98 -4.66
N ALA A 63 -20.72 25.16 -3.43
CA ALA A 63 -20.30 24.39 -2.26
C ALA A 63 -21.09 23.08 -2.04
N ASP A 64 -22.14 22.82 -2.81
CA ASP A 64 -23.12 21.77 -2.48
C ASP A 64 -23.40 20.74 -3.59
N GLU A 65 -22.71 20.80 -4.72
CA GLU A 65 -22.64 19.62 -5.59
C GLU A 65 -21.54 18.70 -5.07
N ALA A 66 -21.96 17.65 -4.37
CA ALA A 66 -21.09 16.55 -4.00
C ALA A 66 -20.39 16.04 -5.27
N VAL A 67 -19.10 16.37 -5.41
CA VAL A 67 -18.24 15.73 -6.40
C VAL A 67 -18.33 14.23 -6.12
N GLU A 68 -18.82 13.45 -7.08
CA GLU A 68 -18.88 12.00 -6.98
C GLU A 68 -17.44 11.46 -7.02
N THR A 69 -16.77 11.53 -5.87
CA THR A 69 -15.40 11.05 -5.71
C THR A 69 -15.39 9.52 -5.80
N GLY A 70 -14.36 8.98 -6.47
CA GLY A 70 -14.12 7.54 -6.48
C GLY A 70 -14.12 6.96 -5.06
N LYS A 71 -14.76 5.81 -4.89
CA LYS A 71 -14.91 5.15 -3.59
C LYS A 71 -13.69 4.27 -3.31
N PHE A 72 -12.98 4.51 -2.22
CA PHE A 72 -11.90 3.63 -1.77
C PHE A 72 -12.47 2.32 -1.23
N VAL A 73 -11.99 1.20 -1.77
CA VAL A 73 -12.31 -0.14 -1.30
C VAL A 73 -11.09 -0.68 -0.55
N PHE A 74 -11.31 -1.35 0.58
CA PHE A 74 -10.26 -2.04 1.33
C PHE A 74 -10.46 -3.56 1.16
N PRO A 75 -9.94 -4.15 0.07
CA PRO A 75 -10.12 -5.56 -0.21
C PRO A 75 -9.08 -6.39 0.53
N ARG A 76 -9.52 -7.52 1.04
CA ARG A 76 -8.66 -8.53 1.66
C ARG A 76 -8.29 -9.59 0.63
N LEU A 77 -7.01 -9.93 0.55
CA LEU A 77 -6.50 -10.99 -0.31
C LEU A 77 -6.81 -12.34 0.33
N GLN A 78 -7.49 -13.20 -0.41
CA GLN A 78 -7.61 -14.60 -0.08
C GLN A 78 -6.43 -15.38 -0.67
N PHE A 79 -5.82 -16.23 0.15
CA PHE A 79 -4.68 -17.07 -0.21
C PHE A 79 -4.66 -18.34 0.65
N THR A 80 -3.82 -19.30 0.26
CA THR A 80 -3.69 -20.57 0.96
C THR A 80 -2.61 -20.50 2.05
N VAL A 81 -3.03 -20.67 3.30
CA VAL A 81 -2.15 -20.85 4.46
C VAL A 81 -1.76 -22.33 4.56
N THR A 82 -0.47 -22.60 4.68
CA THR A 82 0.09 -23.97 4.68
C THR A 82 0.15 -24.60 6.06
N ASP A 83 0.19 -23.77 7.10
CA ASP A 83 0.26 -24.23 8.48
C ASP A 83 -1.13 -24.61 9.01
N ASN A 84 -1.15 -25.44 10.05
CA ASN A 84 -2.38 -25.75 10.78
C ASN A 84 -2.61 -24.73 11.91
N THR A 85 -2.63 -23.44 11.56
CA THR A 85 -3.03 -22.36 12.49
C THR A 85 -4.57 -22.22 12.50
N PRO A 86 -5.18 -21.81 13.63
CA PRO A 86 -6.62 -21.55 13.69
C PRO A 86 -7.01 -20.44 12.72
N ASP A 87 -6.22 -19.38 12.70
CA ASP A 87 -6.45 -18.22 11.88
C ASP A 87 -5.69 -18.34 10.54
N ARG A 88 -6.43 -18.10 9.46
CA ARG A 88 -5.93 -18.20 8.08
C ARG A 88 -5.86 -16.83 7.41
N TRP A 89 -6.36 -16.70 6.19
CA TRP A 89 -6.37 -15.44 5.43
C TRP A 89 -7.44 -14.45 5.93
N ASP A 90 -8.48 -14.98 6.59
CA ASP A 90 -9.65 -14.25 7.09
C ASP A 90 -9.54 -13.91 8.59
N VAL A 91 -8.32 -13.85 9.13
CA VAL A 91 -8.06 -13.53 10.54
C VAL A 91 -8.61 -12.16 10.96
N HIS A 92 -9.34 -12.13 12.07
CA HIS A 92 -9.90 -10.94 12.72
C HIS A 92 -10.54 -9.89 11.79
N PRO A 93 -11.57 -10.24 10.98
CA PRO A 93 -12.16 -9.33 9.98
C PRO A 93 -12.85 -8.10 10.62
N LYS A 94 -13.10 -8.17 11.94
CA LYS A 94 -13.54 -7.04 12.77
C LYS A 94 -12.57 -5.85 12.69
N GLY A 95 -11.26 -6.08 12.62
CA GLY A 95 -10.26 -5.02 12.46
C GLY A 95 -10.51 -4.18 11.20
N ASP A 96 -10.79 -4.83 10.08
CA ASP A 96 -11.06 -4.18 8.80
C ASP A 96 -12.32 -3.30 8.87
N ILE A 97 -13.37 -3.79 9.52
CA ILE A 97 -14.62 -3.03 9.73
C ILE A 97 -14.34 -1.76 10.53
N ILE A 98 -13.57 -1.88 11.62
CA ILE A 98 -13.24 -0.74 12.48
C ILE A 98 -12.33 0.24 11.73
N LEU A 99 -11.33 -0.23 10.99
CA LEU A 99 -10.48 0.62 10.16
C LEU A 99 -11.31 1.41 9.14
N ARG A 100 -12.20 0.76 8.39
CA ARG A 100 -13.05 1.44 7.38
C ARG A 100 -13.90 2.53 8.02
N ARG A 101 -14.50 2.24 9.17
CA ARG A 101 -15.24 3.24 9.94
C ARG A 101 -14.34 4.39 10.40
N LYS A 102 -13.14 4.08 10.93
CA LYS A 102 -12.18 5.09 11.40
C LYS A 102 -11.62 5.95 10.29
N LEU A 103 -11.40 5.42 9.08
CA LEU A 103 -11.02 6.22 7.91
C LEU A 103 -12.08 7.28 7.63
N ARG A 104 -13.37 6.92 7.64
CA ARG A 104 -14.47 7.88 7.42
C ARG A 104 -14.63 8.87 8.59
N GLU A 105 -14.35 8.45 9.81
CA GLU A 105 -14.44 9.34 10.99
C GLU A 105 -13.26 10.32 11.08
N LEU A 106 -12.06 9.92 10.66
CA LEU A 106 -10.81 10.66 10.87
C LEU A 106 -10.32 11.39 9.63
N THR A 107 -10.91 11.15 8.46
CA THR A 107 -10.48 11.68 7.17
C THR A 107 -11.68 11.97 6.26
N ASN A 108 -11.46 12.66 5.15
CA ASN A 108 -12.47 12.88 4.11
C ASN A 108 -12.46 11.80 3.01
N ILE A 109 -11.82 10.64 3.24
CA ILE A 109 -11.78 9.55 2.26
C ILE A 109 -13.17 8.92 2.15
N ASN A 110 -13.72 8.87 0.93
CA ASN A 110 -14.95 8.15 0.61
C ASN A 110 -14.71 6.62 0.64
N VAL A 111 -14.73 6.03 1.83
CA VAL A 111 -14.47 4.60 2.05
C VAL A 111 -15.73 3.74 1.92
N SER A 112 -15.61 2.59 1.24
CA SER A 112 -16.62 1.53 1.26
C SER A 112 -16.76 0.86 2.61
N MET A 113 -17.98 0.76 3.15
CA MET A 113 -18.22 -0.02 4.36
C MET A 113 -18.33 -1.52 4.08
N GLU A 114 -18.70 -1.88 2.84
CA GLU A 114 -18.86 -3.28 2.41
C GLU A 114 -17.51 -4.00 2.37
N PRO A 115 -17.42 -5.22 2.94
CA PRO A 115 -16.23 -6.04 2.82
C PRO A 115 -16.04 -6.46 1.35
N LYS A 116 -14.78 -6.53 0.91
CA LYS A 116 -14.41 -7.06 -0.39
C LYS A 116 -13.29 -8.08 -0.20
N VAL A 117 -13.42 -9.22 -0.86
CA VAL A 117 -12.38 -10.23 -0.96
C VAL A 117 -11.95 -10.31 -2.42
N VAL A 118 -10.65 -10.39 -2.64
CA VAL A 118 -10.03 -10.58 -3.95
C VAL A 118 -9.13 -11.81 -3.89
N ARG A 119 -8.82 -12.41 -5.04
CA ARG A 119 -7.97 -13.61 -5.13
C ARG A 119 -6.85 -13.37 -6.12
N LEU A 120 -5.66 -13.92 -5.83
CA LEU A 120 -4.52 -13.84 -6.74
C LEU A 120 -4.77 -14.52 -8.08
N GLU A 121 -5.56 -15.58 -8.10
CA GLU A 121 -5.98 -16.29 -9.32
C GLU A 121 -6.87 -15.44 -10.24
N ASP A 122 -7.62 -14.48 -9.67
CA ASP A 122 -8.47 -13.54 -10.40
C ASP A 122 -7.76 -12.19 -10.55
N PHE A 123 -6.76 -12.18 -11.43
CA PHE A 123 -5.92 -11.00 -11.65
C PHE A 123 -6.73 -9.79 -12.14
N ASP A 124 -7.80 -10.01 -12.92
CA ASP A 124 -8.66 -8.97 -13.45
C ASP A 124 -9.47 -8.26 -12.36
N ASP A 125 -9.89 -8.97 -11.29
CA ASP A 125 -10.50 -8.34 -10.11
C ASP A 125 -9.43 -7.60 -9.28
N MET A 126 -8.22 -8.15 -9.16
CA MET A 126 -7.13 -7.46 -8.44
C MET A 126 -6.76 -6.13 -9.07
N VAL A 127 -6.60 -6.05 -10.39
CA VAL A 127 -6.21 -4.78 -11.05
C VAL A 127 -7.28 -3.69 -10.94
N ARG A 128 -8.55 -4.04 -10.69
CA ARG A 128 -9.61 -3.06 -10.35
C ARG A 128 -9.53 -2.58 -8.91
N ASN A 129 -8.70 -3.22 -8.10
CA ASN A 129 -8.51 -2.98 -6.68
C ASN A 129 -7.03 -2.66 -6.41
N PRO A 130 -6.57 -1.44 -6.74
CA PRO A 130 -5.15 -1.09 -6.74
C PRO A 130 -4.50 -1.10 -5.34
N PHE A 131 -5.29 -1.22 -4.28
CA PHE A 131 -4.83 -1.50 -2.92
C PHE A 131 -5.38 -2.86 -2.49
N VAL A 132 -4.55 -3.70 -1.87
CA VAL A 132 -4.98 -4.97 -1.29
C VAL A 132 -4.33 -5.21 0.07
N PHE A 133 -5.09 -5.73 1.02
CA PHE A 133 -4.63 -6.10 2.35
C PHE A 133 -4.43 -7.62 2.49
N MET A 134 -3.34 -8.06 3.10
CA MET A 134 -2.98 -9.47 3.26
C MET A 134 -2.47 -9.72 4.69
N THR A 135 -3.03 -10.70 5.40
CA THR A 135 -2.61 -11.03 6.77
C THR A 135 -2.92 -12.49 7.10
N SER A 136 -2.12 -13.10 7.96
CA SER A 136 -2.36 -14.42 8.56
C SER A 136 -1.43 -14.65 9.76
N GLU A 137 -1.77 -15.64 10.60
CA GLU A 137 -0.90 -16.22 11.61
C GLU A 137 0.10 -17.25 11.06
N GLY A 138 -0.20 -17.86 9.92
CA GLY A 138 0.54 -18.99 9.40
C GLY A 138 1.49 -18.64 8.27
N ASN A 139 2.41 -19.57 7.97
CA ASN A 139 3.11 -19.55 6.69
C ASN A 139 2.14 -19.74 5.53
N PHE A 140 2.55 -19.26 4.37
CA PHE A 140 1.84 -19.47 3.11
C PHE A 140 2.81 -19.79 1.99
N LYS A 141 2.29 -20.40 0.92
CA LYS A 141 2.98 -20.56 -0.35
C LYS A 141 2.00 -20.30 -1.46
N LEU A 142 2.43 -19.53 -2.44
CA LEU A 142 1.66 -19.25 -3.63
C LEU A 142 2.10 -20.20 -4.75
N PRO A 143 1.18 -20.71 -5.58
CA PRO A 143 1.55 -21.36 -6.82
C PRO A 143 2.19 -20.35 -7.79
N GLU A 144 2.99 -20.83 -8.74
CA GLU A 144 3.82 -19.98 -9.61
C GLU A 144 3.01 -18.94 -10.41
N ASN A 145 1.79 -19.29 -10.81
CA ASN A 145 0.89 -18.35 -11.49
C ASN A 145 0.48 -17.18 -10.59
N GLU A 146 0.19 -17.43 -9.32
CA GLU A 146 -0.15 -16.39 -8.35
C GLU A 146 1.06 -15.52 -8.00
N GLU A 147 2.25 -16.13 -7.87
CA GLU A 147 3.50 -15.38 -7.68
C GLU A 147 3.76 -14.39 -8.84
N LYS A 148 3.53 -14.82 -10.09
CA LYS A 148 3.63 -13.94 -11.28
C LYS A 148 2.62 -12.79 -11.20
N ASN A 149 1.40 -13.07 -10.75
CA ASN A 149 0.37 -12.05 -10.56
C ASN A 149 0.73 -11.03 -9.48
N VAL A 150 1.36 -11.45 -8.36
CA VAL A 150 1.89 -10.51 -7.35
C VAL A 150 2.91 -9.56 -7.99
N ARG A 151 3.86 -10.10 -8.74
CA ARG A 151 4.90 -9.29 -9.40
C ARG A 151 4.28 -8.28 -10.36
N GLU A 152 3.43 -8.75 -11.27
CA GLU A 152 2.77 -7.91 -12.26
C GLU A 152 1.89 -6.83 -11.60
N PHE A 153 1.14 -7.19 -10.54
CA PHE A 153 0.31 -6.25 -9.79
C PHE A 153 1.13 -5.09 -9.23
N LEU A 154 2.27 -5.39 -8.59
CA LEU A 154 3.15 -4.39 -8.01
C LEU A 154 3.83 -3.53 -9.10
N GLU A 155 4.31 -4.15 -10.19
CA GLU A 155 4.94 -3.45 -11.33
C GLU A 155 3.95 -2.52 -12.05
N ARG A 156 2.64 -2.82 -12.06
CA ARG A 156 1.58 -1.94 -12.60
C ARG A 156 1.20 -0.78 -11.68
N GLY A 157 1.79 -0.70 -10.49
CA GLY A 157 1.49 0.36 -9.52
C GLY A 157 0.46 -0.03 -8.47
N GLY A 158 0.07 -1.31 -8.40
CA GLY A 158 -0.67 -1.84 -7.27
C GLY A 158 0.11 -1.72 -5.96
N PHE A 159 -0.62 -1.80 -4.84
CA PHE A 159 -0.06 -1.71 -3.50
C PHE A 159 -0.60 -2.84 -2.63
N ILE A 160 0.31 -3.63 -2.06
CA ILE A 160 -0.04 -4.66 -1.09
C ILE A 160 0.36 -4.17 0.30
N MET A 161 -0.61 -4.06 1.19
CA MET A 161 -0.38 -3.92 2.62
C MET A 161 -0.42 -5.30 3.26
N ALA A 162 0.73 -5.81 3.68
CA ALA A 162 0.87 -7.06 4.41
C ALA A 162 1.09 -6.80 5.91
N ASP A 163 0.51 -7.62 6.77
CA ASP A 163 0.69 -7.51 8.23
C ASP A 163 0.69 -8.90 8.88
N ASP A 164 1.70 -9.18 9.69
CA ASP A 164 1.84 -10.45 10.41
C ASP A 164 0.92 -10.46 11.63
N CYS A 165 -0.10 -11.32 11.60
CA CYS A 165 -0.92 -11.58 12.77
C CYS A 165 -0.13 -12.55 13.66
N VAL A 166 0.40 -12.10 14.79
CA VAL A 166 1.47 -12.87 15.45
C VAL A 166 0.90 -14.08 16.19
N TYR A 167 1.26 -15.28 15.74
CA TYR A 167 0.90 -16.52 16.43
C TYR A 167 1.72 -16.71 17.71
N ASN A 168 1.04 -16.98 18.83
CA ASN A 168 1.64 -17.24 20.15
C ASN A 168 2.68 -16.18 20.62
N GLY A 169 2.56 -14.95 20.11
CA GLY A 169 3.31 -13.79 20.57
C GLY A 169 4.82 -13.76 20.27
N LYS A 170 5.36 -14.66 19.43
CA LYS A 170 6.82 -14.75 19.21
C LYS A 170 7.28 -15.07 17.79
N GLU A 171 6.38 -15.47 16.89
CA GLU A 171 6.80 -16.01 15.60
C GLU A 171 6.36 -15.14 14.44
N ASP A 172 7.32 -14.53 13.74
CA ASP A 172 7.07 -13.71 12.55
C ASP A 172 6.92 -14.58 11.28
N ARG A 173 6.03 -15.59 11.32
CA ARG A 173 5.92 -16.61 10.26
C ARG A 173 5.48 -15.97 8.95
N PHE A 174 4.37 -15.25 8.99
CA PHE A 174 3.79 -14.62 7.81
C PHE A 174 4.74 -13.55 7.26
N PHE A 175 5.33 -12.72 8.11
CA PHE A 175 6.30 -11.70 7.70
C PHE A 175 7.50 -12.33 6.97
N LYS A 176 8.10 -13.40 7.52
CA LYS A 176 9.24 -14.09 6.88
C LYS A 176 8.86 -14.71 5.54
N ALA A 177 7.69 -15.34 5.47
CA ALA A 177 7.18 -15.90 4.22
C ALA A 177 6.94 -14.80 3.17
N TYR A 178 6.35 -13.69 3.57
CA TYR A 178 6.08 -12.54 2.71
C TYR A 178 7.36 -11.89 2.18
N VAL A 179 8.31 -11.57 3.06
CA VAL A 179 9.61 -11.01 2.66
C VAL A 179 10.37 -11.97 1.74
N SER A 180 10.32 -13.27 2.00
CA SER A 180 10.96 -14.27 1.14
C SER A 180 10.33 -14.33 -0.25
N LEU A 181 8.99 -14.27 -0.34
CA LEU A 181 8.27 -14.18 -1.60
C LEU A 181 8.67 -12.93 -2.38
N ILE A 182 8.59 -11.75 -1.76
CA ILE A 182 8.89 -10.50 -2.47
C ILE A 182 10.36 -10.45 -2.91
N ASN A 183 11.30 -10.93 -2.09
CA ASN A 183 12.71 -10.99 -2.48
C ASN A 183 12.98 -12.01 -3.60
N LYS A 184 12.23 -13.12 -3.65
CA LYS A 184 12.27 -14.05 -4.78
C LYS A 184 11.76 -13.39 -6.07
N LEU A 185 10.69 -12.60 -5.97
CA LEU A 185 10.11 -11.88 -7.11
C LEU A 185 10.97 -10.70 -7.58
N PHE A 186 11.70 -10.04 -6.68
CA PHE A 186 12.53 -8.87 -6.94
C PHE A 186 13.97 -9.05 -6.40
N PRO A 187 14.78 -9.97 -6.98
CA PRO A 187 16.07 -10.35 -6.42
C PRO A 187 17.09 -9.20 -6.36
N ASP A 188 17.02 -8.27 -7.32
CA ASP A 188 17.93 -7.12 -7.39
C ASP A 188 17.43 -5.90 -6.59
N ASN A 189 16.25 -6.00 -5.98
CA ASN A 189 15.62 -4.95 -5.20
C ASN A 189 14.91 -5.56 -3.99
N PRO A 190 15.65 -6.11 -3.02
CA PRO A 190 15.04 -6.77 -1.87
C PRO A 190 14.27 -5.78 -1.00
N MET A 191 13.24 -6.28 -0.31
CA MET A 191 12.56 -5.53 0.74
C MET A 191 13.56 -5.10 1.80
N ARG A 192 13.40 -3.87 2.26
CA ARG A 192 14.26 -3.27 3.30
C ARG A 192 13.42 -2.53 4.31
N LYS A 193 13.98 -2.39 5.53
CA LYS A 193 13.34 -1.61 6.59
C LYS A 193 13.09 -0.18 6.10
N ILE A 194 11.89 0.33 6.36
CA ILE A 194 11.50 1.68 5.99
C ILE A 194 12.18 2.65 6.99
N PRO A 195 12.97 3.63 6.50
CA PRO A 195 13.61 4.63 7.35
C PRO A 195 12.58 5.43 8.17
N TYR A 196 12.91 5.80 9.41
CA TYR A 196 11.98 6.50 10.29
C TYR A 196 11.61 7.91 9.82
N ASP A 197 12.46 8.53 8.98
CA ASP A 197 12.23 9.82 8.33
C ASP A 197 11.42 9.71 7.03
N HIS A 198 11.03 8.50 6.62
CA HIS A 198 10.21 8.31 5.43
C HIS A 198 8.82 8.93 5.61
N GLU A 199 8.32 9.58 4.56
CA GLU A 199 7.07 10.36 4.62
C GLU A 199 5.84 9.56 5.07
N ILE A 200 5.80 8.25 4.82
CA ILE A 200 4.73 7.36 5.32
C ILE A 200 4.53 7.43 6.84
N PHE A 201 5.59 7.74 7.60
CA PHE A 201 5.51 7.92 9.06
C PHE A 201 5.08 9.33 9.48
N HIS A 202 4.95 10.27 8.55
CA HIS A 202 4.71 11.69 8.81
C HIS A 202 3.59 12.32 7.97
N ILE A 203 2.97 11.57 7.06
CA ILE A 203 2.09 12.11 6.01
C ILE A 203 0.76 12.69 6.55
N TYR A 204 0.25 12.15 7.66
CA TYR A 204 -0.99 12.62 8.27
C TYR A 204 -0.90 12.63 9.79
N TYR A 205 -0.46 11.52 10.37
CA TYR A 205 -0.01 11.44 11.75
C TYR A 205 1.51 11.32 11.82
N ASP A 206 2.10 11.87 12.87
CA ASP A 206 3.55 11.86 13.10
C ASP A 206 3.98 10.67 13.96
N PHE A 207 4.91 9.87 13.44
CA PHE A 207 5.51 8.71 14.08
C PHE A 207 7.04 8.79 14.01
N ALA A 208 7.63 9.68 14.83
CA ALA A 208 9.08 9.88 14.90
C ALA A 208 9.90 8.60 15.17
N ASN A 209 9.30 7.58 15.77
CA ASN A 209 9.94 6.29 16.07
C ASN A 209 9.57 5.17 15.07
N GLY A 210 8.97 5.53 13.93
CA GLY A 210 8.53 4.60 12.90
C GLY A 210 7.27 3.83 13.26
N CYS A 211 7.14 2.62 12.70
CA CYS A 211 5.94 1.80 12.84
C CYS A 211 5.64 1.45 14.31
N PRO A 212 4.39 1.65 14.80
CA PRO A 212 3.99 1.19 16.12
C PRO A 212 4.04 -0.35 16.19
N HIS A 213 4.20 -0.86 17.41
CA HIS A 213 4.39 -2.28 17.68
C HIS A 213 3.34 -2.79 18.67
N MET A 214 2.48 -3.70 18.22
CA MET A 214 1.44 -4.31 19.05
C MET A 214 1.99 -5.53 19.79
N GLN A 215 2.51 -6.50 19.04
CA GLN A 215 3.14 -7.73 19.54
C GLN A 215 4.11 -8.32 18.51
N GLY A 216 4.75 -9.45 18.84
CA GLY A 216 5.75 -10.11 17.99
C GLY A 216 7.12 -9.48 18.11
N VAL A 217 7.87 -9.44 17.01
CA VAL A 217 9.22 -8.86 17.00
C VAL A 217 9.15 -7.35 16.71
N PRO A 218 9.74 -6.48 17.57
CA PRO A 218 9.75 -5.04 17.38
C PRO A 218 10.80 -4.60 16.34
N ASN A 219 10.61 -5.00 15.08
CA ASN A 219 11.57 -4.75 13.99
C ASN A 219 11.14 -3.63 13.02
N GLY A 220 10.03 -2.94 13.30
CA GLY A 220 9.49 -1.90 12.42
C GLY A 220 8.95 -2.47 11.10
N ALA A 221 8.63 -1.57 10.16
CA ALA A 221 8.05 -1.96 8.88
C ALA A 221 9.09 -2.07 7.76
N TYR A 222 8.82 -2.93 6.78
CA TYR A 222 9.63 -3.17 5.60
C TYR A 222 8.84 -2.82 4.35
N GLY A 223 9.54 -2.35 3.33
CA GLY A 223 8.95 -2.04 2.03
C GLY A 223 9.84 -2.45 0.86
N LEU A 224 9.18 -2.75 -0.26
CA LEU A 224 9.79 -2.76 -1.58
C LEU A 224 9.66 -1.36 -2.18
N PHE A 225 10.77 -0.79 -2.65
CA PHE A 225 10.79 0.57 -3.19
C PHE A 225 10.92 0.55 -4.71
N GLU A 226 10.05 1.27 -5.40
CA GLU A 226 10.05 1.39 -6.85
C GLU A 226 11.33 2.09 -7.34
N PRO A 227 12.12 1.46 -8.23
CA PRO A 227 13.33 2.07 -8.77
C PRO A 227 13.03 3.40 -9.48
N GLY A 228 13.87 4.40 -9.21
CA GLY A 228 13.76 5.72 -9.84
C GLY A 228 12.82 6.69 -9.13
N THR A 229 11.65 6.25 -8.66
CA THR A 229 10.69 7.11 -7.94
C THR A 229 10.89 7.07 -6.43
N GLY A 230 11.33 5.94 -5.88
CA GLY A 230 11.42 5.72 -4.44
C GLY A 230 10.07 5.46 -3.76
N ARG A 231 8.99 5.27 -4.53
CA ARG A 231 7.65 4.94 -3.99
C ARG A 231 7.65 3.56 -3.32
N ILE A 232 6.96 3.39 -2.20
CA ILE A 232 6.72 2.06 -1.62
C ILE A 232 5.69 1.31 -2.49
N MET A 233 6.09 0.15 -3.02
CA MET A 233 5.23 -0.75 -3.80
C MET A 233 4.45 -1.71 -2.90
N THR A 234 5.07 -2.20 -1.84
CA THR A 234 4.43 -3.05 -0.82
C THR A 234 4.98 -2.72 0.56
N TRP A 235 4.14 -2.88 1.57
CA TRP A 235 4.43 -2.73 2.99
C TRP A 235 4.26 -4.07 3.71
N CYS A 236 5.17 -4.41 4.62
CA CYS A 236 4.99 -5.52 5.55
C CYS A 236 5.54 -5.20 6.95
N SER A 237 4.80 -5.53 8.00
CA SER A 237 5.23 -5.37 9.40
C SER A 237 5.11 -6.69 10.18
N PRO A 238 6.10 -7.06 11.01
CA PRO A 238 5.99 -8.14 11.99
C PRO A 238 5.35 -7.69 13.32
N GLY A 239 4.94 -6.42 13.39
CA GLY A 239 4.47 -5.78 14.63
C GLY A 239 2.97 -5.88 14.90
N ASP A 240 2.22 -6.58 14.05
CA ASP A 240 0.78 -6.87 14.19
C ASP A 240 -0.11 -5.63 14.36
N ILE A 241 0.00 -4.70 13.41
CA ILE A 241 -0.80 -3.47 13.45
C ILE A 241 -2.29 -3.81 13.33
N HIS A 242 -2.62 -4.85 12.57
CA HIS A 242 -3.99 -5.29 12.31
C HIS A 242 -4.71 -5.73 13.58
N CYS A 243 -4.08 -6.51 14.47
CA CYS A 243 -4.72 -6.85 15.73
C CYS A 243 -5.04 -5.60 16.56
N GLY A 244 -4.17 -4.59 16.52
CA GLY A 244 -4.42 -3.29 17.16
C GLY A 244 -5.73 -2.64 16.68
N TRP A 245 -6.17 -2.94 15.44
CA TRP A 245 -7.43 -2.44 14.92
C TRP A 245 -8.67 -3.12 15.50
N VAL A 246 -8.53 -4.35 16.00
CA VAL A 246 -9.64 -5.13 16.56
C VAL A 246 -10.16 -4.51 17.87
N ASN A 247 -9.31 -3.72 18.54
CA ASN A 247 -9.61 -3.03 19.80
C ASN A 247 -10.10 -4.00 20.89
N ALA A 248 -9.33 -5.08 21.11
CA ALA A 248 -9.66 -6.12 22.07
C ALA A 248 -8.59 -6.34 23.15
N TRP A 249 -7.30 -6.16 22.83
CA TRP A 249 -6.21 -6.62 23.70
C TRP A 249 -5.33 -5.52 24.30
N TRP A 250 -5.24 -4.35 23.67
CA TRP A 250 -4.41 -3.25 24.15
C TRP A 250 -5.24 -2.07 24.65
N SER A 251 -4.57 -1.11 25.31
CA SER A 251 -5.20 0.12 25.78
C SER A 251 -5.77 0.93 24.61
N PRO A 252 -6.77 1.79 24.85
CA PRO A 252 -7.33 2.65 23.81
C PRO A 252 -6.29 3.49 23.07
N GLU A 253 -5.26 3.96 23.79
CA GLU A 253 -4.17 4.76 23.23
C GLU A 253 -3.34 3.94 22.24
N LYS A 254 -2.94 2.72 22.64
CA LYS A 254 -2.14 1.82 21.80
C LYS A 254 -2.92 1.32 20.58
N ASN A 255 -4.21 1.02 20.73
CA ASN A 255 -5.08 0.70 19.58
C ASN A 255 -5.19 1.91 18.63
N MET A 256 -5.26 3.13 19.16
CA MET A 256 -5.30 4.34 18.34
C MET A 256 -3.99 4.58 17.58
N GLU A 257 -2.83 4.23 18.13
CA GLU A 257 -1.56 4.27 17.40
C GLU A 257 -1.58 3.33 16.18
N ALA A 258 -2.04 2.09 16.36
CA ALA A 258 -2.21 1.16 15.24
C ALA A 258 -3.18 1.69 14.18
N MET A 259 -4.30 2.27 14.61
CA MET A 259 -5.28 2.90 13.69
C MET A 259 -4.68 4.04 12.90
N LYS A 260 -3.98 4.96 13.57
CA LYS A 260 -3.32 6.11 12.95
C LYS A 260 -2.29 5.66 11.91
N MET A 261 -1.56 4.58 12.17
CA MET A 261 -0.64 4.01 11.16
C MET A 261 -1.37 3.41 9.97
N GLY A 262 -2.50 2.72 10.17
CA GLY A 262 -3.37 2.28 9.08
C GLY A 262 -3.84 3.45 8.20
N VAL A 263 -4.21 4.58 8.82
CA VAL A 263 -4.58 5.81 8.10
C VAL A 263 -3.41 6.36 7.28
N ASN A 264 -2.20 6.45 7.87
CA ASN A 264 -1.01 6.91 7.16
C ASN A 264 -0.70 6.04 5.93
N ILE A 265 -0.73 4.71 6.05
CA ILE A 265 -0.44 3.78 4.94
C ILE A 265 -1.44 3.98 3.79
N ILE A 266 -2.72 4.14 4.11
CA ILE A 266 -3.77 4.34 3.09
C ILE A 266 -3.65 5.71 2.43
N ILE A 267 -3.38 6.77 3.20
CA ILE A 267 -3.14 8.11 2.64
C ILE A 267 -1.89 8.11 1.76
N TYR A 268 -0.83 7.42 2.16
CA TYR A 268 0.37 7.24 1.33
C TYR A 268 0.03 6.61 -0.02
N PHE A 269 -0.69 5.49 0.00
CA PHE A 269 -1.15 4.83 -1.21
C PHE A 269 -1.98 5.75 -2.12
N LEU A 270 -2.90 6.53 -1.54
CA LEU A 270 -3.77 7.42 -2.31
C LEU A 270 -3.04 8.64 -2.91
N SER A 271 -1.86 8.99 -2.38
CA SER A 271 -1.13 10.21 -2.77
C SER A 271 0.08 9.99 -3.67
N HIS A 272 0.64 8.77 -3.73
CA HIS A 272 1.86 8.43 -4.47
C HIS A 272 1.57 7.44 -5.60
#